data_AF-E0XVE8-F1
#
_entry.id   AF-E0XVE8-F1
#
_cell.length_a   1.000
_cell.length_b   1.000
_cell.length_c   1.000
_cell.angle_alpha   90.00
_cell.angle_beta   90.00
_cell.angle_gamma   90.00
#
_symmetry.space_group_name_H-M   'P 1'
#
loop_
_entity.id
_entity.type
_entity.pdbx_description
1 polymer ?
#
loop_
_entity_poly.entity_id
_entity_poly.type
_entity_poly.pdbx_seq_one_letter_code
_entity_poly.pdbx_strand_id
1 'polypeptide(L)'
;MTYNLDKNNGVGFHFGQLSTKINEDNIEKGVNSFIGVNYGYAFDCINCDSFWIITLLGPYSAVFKTDDGSTYTYSGWGLNVVGGYGWYFENDLSVILGIGPSYGSASKQSENLKSDKGYGKDVEDRVKKLSFQPISSTPFLAIGYSF
;
A
#
# COMPACT_ATOMS: atom_id res chain seq x y z
N MET A 1 24.49 20.46 -10.96
CA MET A 1 23.01 20.45 -10.93
C MET A 1 22.62 20.08 -9.51
N THR A 2 22.15 21.04 -8.73
CA THR A 2 21.81 20.84 -7.31
C THR A 2 20.30 20.64 -7.25
N TYR A 3 19.85 19.43 -6.90
CA TYR A 3 18.43 19.14 -6.75
C TYR A 3 17.97 19.71 -5.42
N ASN A 4 17.42 20.92 -5.45
CA ASN A 4 16.74 21.50 -4.31
C ASN A 4 15.27 21.11 -4.39
N LEU A 5 14.87 20.23 -3.47
CA LEU A 5 13.49 19.94 -3.14
C LEU A 5 12.75 21.26 -2.84
N ASP A 6 11.61 21.48 -3.47
CA ASP A 6 10.67 22.57 -3.15
C ASP A 6 10.21 22.43 -1.68
N LYS A 7 9.83 23.53 -1.01
CA LYS A 7 9.26 23.49 0.34
C LYS A 7 7.96 22.67 0.41
N ASN A 8 7.35 22.43 -0.75
CA ASN A 8 6.08 21.75 -0.89
C ASN A 8 6.17 20.24 -1.11
N ASN A 9 7.38 19.68 -1.24
CA ASN A 9 7.57 18.25 -1.43
C ASN A 9 8.23 17.56 -0.23
N GLY A 10 7.95 16.27 -0.07
CA GLY A 10 8.64 15.39 0.85
C GLY A 10 9.11 14.12 0.14
N VAL A 11 10.33 13.68 0.43
CA VAL A 11 10.83 12.36 0.00
C VAL A 11 11.14 11.52 1.23
N GLY A 12 10.94 10.22 1.13
CA GLY A 12 11.22 9.33 2.23
C GLY A 12 11.29 7.87 1.81
N PHE A 13 11.47 7.03 2.82
CA PHE A 13 11.42 5.59 2.70
C PHE A 13 10.26 5.07 3.53
N HIS A 14 9.58 4.05 3.02
CA HIS A 14 8.57 3.31 3.76
C HIS A 14 8.93 1.83 3.76
N PHE A 15 8.67 1.16 4.86
CA PHE A 15 8.83 -0.28 4.96
C PHE A 15 7.90 -0.81 6.04
N GLY A 16 7.55 -2.09 5.93
CA GLY A 16 6.66 -2.69 6.90
C GLY A 16 6.25 -4.10 6.51
N GLN A 17 5.50 -4.70 7.43
CA GLN A 17 4.85 -5.98 7.23
C GLN A 17 3.43 -5.89 7.75
N LEU A 18 2.46 -6.33 6.94
CA LEU A 18 1.05 -6.35 7.27
C LEU A 18 0.55 -7.79 7.20
N SER A 19 -0.28 -8.18 8.16
CA SER A 19 -0.95 -9.47 8.16
C SER A 19 -2.46 -9.28 8.18
N THR A 20 -3.14 -9.95 7.25
CA THR A 20 -4.59 -9.83 7.06
C THR A 20 -5.20 -11.22 7.04
N LYS A 21 -6.24 -11.44 7.86
CA LYS A 21 -7.11 -12.60 7.72
C LYS A 21 -8.00 -12.40 6.51
N ILE A 22 -8.05 -13.38 5.61
CA ILE A 22 -8.78 -13.31 4.34
C ILE A 22 -10.06 -14.13 4.46
N ASN A 23 -9.95 -15.41 4.82
CA ASN A 23 -11.06 -16.37 4.97
C ASN A 23 -12.03 -16.32 3.78
N GLU A 24 -11.50 -16.33 2.57
CA GLU A 24 -12.23 -16.22 1.30
C GLU A 24 -11.52 -17.11 0.27
N ASP A 25 -12.28 -17.80 -0.60
CA ASP A 25 -11.75 -18.66 -1.67
C ASP A 25 -10.63 -19.62 -1.22
N ASN A 26 -10.84 -20.34 -0.11
CA ASN A 26 -9.87 -21.27 0.50
C ASN A 26 -8.56 -20.62 1.03
N ILE A 27 -8.49 -19.29 1.11
CA ILE A 27 -7.35 -18.53 1.62
C ILE A 27 -7.62 -18.07 3.05
N GLU A 28 -6.87 -18.60 4.02
CA GLU A 28 -6.98 -18.26 5.44
C GLU A 28 -6.46 -16.84 5.71
N LYS A 29 -5.24 -16.55 5.23
CA LYS A 29 -4.55 -15.28 5.53
C LYS A 29 -3.48 -14.92 4.52
N GLY A 30 -3.17 -13.62 4.46
CA GLY A 30 -2.05 -13.06 3.70
C GLY A 30 -1.08 -12.32 4.61
N VAL A 31 0.21 -12.44 4.33
CA VAL A 31 1.27 -11.61 4.93
C VAL A 31 1.97 -10.88 3.79
N ASN A 32 1.98 -9.55 3.84
CA ASN A 32 2.66 -8.72 2.85
C ASN A 32 3.80 -7.95 3.53
N SER A 33 4.98 -8.00 2.95
CA SER A 33 6.16 -7.25 3.40
C SER A 33 6.65 -6.36 2.26
N PHE A 34 7.00 -5.11 2.57
CA PHE A 34 7.37 -4.13 1.57
C PHE A 34 8.49 -3.22 2.06
N ILE A 35 9.25 -2.69 1.10
CA ILE A 35 10.23 -1.62 1.28
C ILE A 35 10.18 -0.74 0.04
N GLY A 36 10.24 0.56 0.19
CA GLY A 36 10.10 1.47 -0.92
C GLY A 36 10.42 2.91 -0.59
N VAL A 37 10.20 3.75 -1.58
CA VAL A 37 10.37 5.20 -1.52
C VAL A 37 9.01 5.87 -1.65
N ASN A 38 8.87 7.01 -0.99
CA ASN A 38 7.71 7.87 -1.15
C ASN A 38 8.09 9.24 -1.68
N TYR A 39 7.22 9.81 -2.52
CA TYR A 39 7.25 11.21 -2.91
C TYR A 39 5.89 11.83 -2.59
N GLY A 40 5.90 12.84 -1.73
CA GLY A 40 4.74 13.64 -1.39
C GLY A 40 4.86 15.04 -1.98
N TYR A 41 3.75 15.63 -2.38
CA TYR A 41 3.66 17.01 -2.82
C TYR A 41 2.36 17.64 -2.32
N ALA A 42 2.46 18.79 -1.66
CA ALA A 42 1.33 19.66 -1.33
C ALA A 42 1.26 20.79 -2.37
N PHE A 43 0.07 21.17 -2.82
CA PHE A 43 -0.07 22.11 -3.94
C PHE A 43 0.25 23.55 -3.53
N ASP A 44 -0.14 23.95 -2.32
CA ASP A 44 0.05 25.30 -1.79
C ASP A 44 1.18 25.33 -0.78
N CYS A 45 1.06 24.56 0.31
CA CYS A 45 2.10 24.36 1.32
C CYS A 45 1.79 23.15 2.21
N ILE A 46 2.80 22.65 2.95
CA ILE A 46 2.66 21.47 3.83
C ILE A 46 1.79 21.77 5.08
N ASN A 47 1.85 22.99 5.61
CA ASN A 47 1.18 23.43 6.84
C ASN A 47 0.03 24.42 6.55
N CYS A 48 -0.76 24.16 5.51
CA CYS A 48 -1.96 24.93 5.19
C CYS A 48 -3.02 24.03 4.57
N ASP A 49 -4.23 24.57 4.51
CA ASP A 49 -5.34 24.03 3.74
C ASP A 49 -4.91 23.81 2.27
N SER A 50 -4.68 22.57 1.88
CA SER A 50 -4.14 22.28 0.55
C SER A 50 -4.46 20.88 0.06
N PHE A 51 -4.54 20.76 -1.27
CA PHE A 51 -4.48 19.46 -1.92
C PHE A 51 -3.09 18.87 -1.77
N TRP A 52 -3.02 17.55 -1.72
CA TRP A 52 -1.76 16.85 -1.69
C TRP A 52 -1.85 15.54 -2.47
N ILE A 53 -0.69 15.06 -2.90
CA ILE A 53 -0.51 13.75 -3.53
C ILE A 53 0.71 13.06 -2.91
N ILE A 54 0.57 11.79 -2.59
CA ILE A 54 1.66 10.93 -2.13
C ILE A 54 1.71 9.72 -3.04
N THR A 55 2.90 9.44 -3.58
CA THR A 55 3.19 8.22 -4.31
C THR A 55 4.07 7.31 -3.45
N LEU A 56 3.75 6.03 -3.38
CA LEU A 56 4.54 5.00 -2.72
C LEU A 56 4.95 3.98 -3.77
N LEU A 57 6.25 3.85 -4.01
CA LEU A 57 6.81 2.91 -4.97
C LEU A 57 7.81 1.99 -4.28
N GLY A 58 7.67 0.69 -4.46
CA GLY A 58 8.65 -0.25 -3.95
C GLY A 58 8.39 -1.70 -4.30
N PRO A 59 9.42 -2.56 -4.18
CA PRO A 59 9.22 -3.99 -4.17
C PRO A 59 8.38 -4.43 -2.97
N TYR A 60 7.64 -5.52 -3.16
CA TYR A 60 6.91 -6.21 -2.10
C TYR A 60 6.97 -7.72 -2.26
N SER A 61 6.68 -8.43 -1.18
CA SER A 61 6.55 -9.89 -1.10
C SER A 61 5.27 -10.25 -0.37
N ALA A 62 4.50 -11.18 -0.92
CA ALA A 62 3.25 -11.65 -0.34
C ALA A 62 3.28 -13.16 -0.15
N VAL A 63 2.95 -13.62 1.06
CA VAL A 63 2.76 -15.03 1.38
C VAL A 63 1.29 -15.25 1.72
N PHE A 64 0.61 -16.05 0.91
CA PHE A 64 -0.76 -16.49 1.15
C PHE A 64 -0.73 -17.88 1.76
N LYS A 65 -1.49 -18.07 2.84
CA LYS A 65 -1.71 -19.37 3.46
C LYS A 65 -3.16 -19.78 3.21
N THR A 66 -3.35 -20.98 2.69
CA THR A 66 -4.66 -21.59 2.44
C THR A 66 -5.14 -22.40 3.63
N ASP A 67 -6.43 -22.76 3.61
CA ASP A 67 -7.11 -23.43 4.73
C ASP A 67 -6.54 -24.82 5.06
N ASP A 68 -5.95 -25.50 4.06
CA ASP A 68 -5.23 -26.77 4.24
C ASP A 68 -3.80 -26.59 4.78
N GLY A 69 -3.36 -25.36 4.97
CA GLY A 69 -2.00 -25.02 5.41
C GLY A 69 -0.96 -24.91 4.31
N SER A 70 -1.34 -25.03 3.03
CA SER A 70 -0.43 -24.75 1.91
C SER A 70 -0.05 -23.27 1.89
N THR A 71 1.15 -22.96 1.40
CA THR A 71 1.64 -21.57 1.29
C THR A 71 2.10 -21.24 -0.11
N TYR A 72 1.73 -20.06 -0.59
CA TYR A 72 2.09 -19.55 -1.91
C TYR A 72 2.78 -18.21 -1.75
N THR A 73 3.99 -18.10 -2.27
CA THR A 73 4.82 -16.90 -2.16
C THR A 73 4.88 -16.19 -3.50
N TYR A 74 4.64 -14.88 -3.48
CA TYR A 74 4.72 -13.98 -4.62
C TYR A 74 5.66 -12.83 -4.29
N SER A 75 6.34 -12.29 -5.30
CA SER A 75 7.08 -11.05 -5.16
C SER A 75 6.86 -10.16 -6.37
N GLY A 76 7.05 -8.87 -6.19
CA GLY A 76 6.53 -7.90 -7.13
C GLY A 76 6.96 -6.47 -6.82
N TRP A 77 6.34 -5.55 -7.53
CA TRP A 77 6.51 -4.11 -7.39
C TRP A 77 5.13 -3.46 -7.34
N GLY A 78 4.97 -2.54 -6.40
CA GLY A 78 3.72 -1.85 -6.12
C GLY A 78 3.89 -0.35 -6.31
N LEU A 79 2.86 0.29 -6.86
CA LEU A 79 2.69 1.72 -6.96
C LEU A 79 1.36 2.09 -6.32
N ASN A 80 1.41 2.83 -5.22
CA ASN A 80 0.24 3.45 -4.63
C ASN A 80 0.28 4.93 -4.95
N VAL A 81 -0.83 5.47 -5.46
CA VAL A 81 -1.00 6.92 -5.63
C VAL A 81 -2.15 7.31 -4.74
N VAL A 82 -1.90 8.21 -3.79
CA VAL A 82 -2.87 8.68 -2.83
C VAL A 82 -3.01 10.18 -3.02
N GLY A 83 -4.22 10.66 -3.26
CA GLY A 83 -4.51 12.09 -3.32
C GLY A 83 -5.54 12.48 -2.28
N GLY A 84 -5.54 13.74 -1.87
CA GLY A 84 -6.49 14.20 -0.88
C GLY A 84 -6.42 15.69 -0.62
N TYR A 85 -7.13 16.08 0.43
CA TYR A 85 -7.13 17.44 0.96
C TYR A 85 -6.75 17.40 2.44
N GLY A 86 -5.93 18.35 2.85
CA GLY A 86 -5.57 18.58 4.25
C GLY A 86 -6.17 19.89 4.72
N TRP A 87 -6.73 19.89 5.92
CA TRP A 87 -7.06 21.10 6.67
C TRP A 87 -5.98 21.33 7.73
N TYR A 88 -5.45 22.53 7.79
CA TYR A 88 -4.50 22.96 8.81
C TYR A 88 -5.17 23.94 9.75
N PHE A 89 -5.16 23.60 11.03
CA PHE A 89 -5.69 24.42 12.09
C PHE A 89 -4.54 25.17 12.76
N GLU A 90 -4.78 26.42 13.15
CA GLU A 90 -3.78 27.34 13.72
C GLU A 90 -3.16 26.89 15.07
N ASN A 91 -3.51 25.69 15.55
CA ASN A 91 -2.97 25.03 16.73
C ASN A 91 -2.04 23.86 16.38
N ASP A 92 -1.36 23.93 15.24
CA ASP A 92 -0.41 22.92 14.74
C ASP A 92 -1.04 21.54 14.43
N LEU A 93 -2.36 21.49 14.42
CA LEU A 93 -3.13 20.30 14.09
C LEU A 93 -3.45 20.30 12.60
N SER A 94 -3.30 19.15 11.95
CA SER A 94 -3.81 18.93 10.61
C SER A 94 -4.74 17.73 10.56
N VAL A 95 -5.76 17.82 9.72
CA VAL A 95 -6.63 16.69 9.38
C VAL A 95 -6.48 16.44 7.89
N ILE A 96 -6.11 15.23 7.53
CA ILE A 96 -5.86 14.83 6.16
C ILE A 96 -6.84 13.72 5.78
N LEU A 97 -7.56 13.92 4.68
CA LEU A 97 -8.45 12.95 4.07
C LEU A 97 -7.94 12.62 2.67
N GLY A 98 -7.81 11.35 2.33
CA GLY A 98 -7.44 10.96 0.99
C GLY A 98 -7.85 9.55 0.58
N ILE A 99 -7.69 9.29 -0.71
CA ILE A 99 -7.92 7.99 -1.35
C ILE A 99 -7.09 7.92 -2.62
N GLY A 100 -6.88 6.72 -3.14
CA GLY A 100 -6.41 6.58 -4.50
C GLY A 100 -6.18 5.14 -4.90
N PRO A 101 -5.69 4.93 -6.12
CA PRO A 101 -5.46 3.61 -6.67
C PRO A 101 -4.13 3.00 -6.20
N SER A 102 -4.13 1.68 -6.15
CA SER A 102 -2.98 0.81 -6.04
C SER A 102 -2.84 0.03 -7.34
N TYR A 103 -1.64 0.01 -7.90
CA TYR A 103 -1.22 -0.92 -8.93
C TYR A 103 -0.13 -1.83 -8.39
N GLY A 104 -0.21 -3.12 -8.70
CA GLY A 104 0.78 -4.10 -8.31
C GLY A 104 1.02 -5.11 -9.43
N SER A 105 2.29 -5.39 -9.69
CA SER A 105 2.68 -6.56 -10.49
C SER A 105 3.34 -7.55 -9.55
N ALA A 106 2.92 -8.82 -9.59
CA ALA A 106 3.53 -9.89 -8.81
C ALA A 106 3.68 -11.16 -9.65
N SER A 107 4.79 -11.85 -9.44
CA SER A 107 5.05 -13.18 -9.99
C SER A 107 5.22 -14.19 -8.85
N LYS A 108 4.71 -15.40 -9.08
CA LYS A 108 4.87 -16.51 -8.14
C LYS A 108 6.34 -16.87 -8.02
N GLN A 109 6.81 -16.98 -6.78
CA GLN A 109 8.19 -17.33 -6.45
C GLN A 109 8.31 -18.78 -5.99
N SER A 110 7.37 -19.22 -5.15
CA SER A 110 7.37 -20.59 -4.63
C SER A 110 5.98 -21.01 -4.15
N GLU A 111 5.81 -22.32 -4.00
CA GLU A 111 4.69 -22.91 -3.28
C GLU A 111 5.16 -24.06 -2.39
N ASN A 112 4.44 -24.28 -1.31
CA ASN A 112 4.61 -25.42 -0.42
C ASN A 112 3.23 -26.02 -0.17
N LEU A 113 2.97 -27.17 -0.78
CA LEU A 113 1.67 -27.82 -0.77
C LEU A 113 1.57 -28.79 0.40
N LYS A 114 0.48 -28.70 1.14
CA LYS A 114 0.07 -29.67 2.18
C LYS A 114 -0.98 -30.66 1.67
N SER A 115 -1.63 -30.35 0.55
CA SER A 115 -2.58 -31.24 -0.11
C SER A 115 -2.66 -30.97 -1.61
N ASP A 116 -3.20 -31.94 -2.37
CA ASP A 116 -3.41 -31.83 -3.83
C ASP A 116 -4.76 -31.19 -4.19
N LYS A 117 -5.34 -30.38 -3.29
CA LYS A 117 -6.67 -29.77 -3.48
C LYS A 117 -6.72 -28.67 -4.54
N GLY A 118 -5.59 -28.25 -5.08
CA GLY A 118 -5.53 -27.30 -6.20
C GLY A 118 -5.86 -25.84 -5.85
N TYR A 119 -5.75 -25.44 -4.58
CA TYR A 119 -6.05 -24.07 -4.10
C TYR A 119 -5.15 -22.96 -4.69
N GLY A 120 -4.11 -23.32 -5.46
CA GLY A 120 -3.23 -22.34 -6.11
C GLY A 120 -3.96 -21.42 -7.10
N LYS A 121 -5.06 -21.88 -7.71
CA LYS A 121 -5.86 -21.06 -8.62
C LYS A 121 -6.55 -19.91 -7.89
N ASP A 122 -7.12 -20.18 -6.71
CA ASP A 122 -7.79 -19.17 -5.90
C ASP A 122 -6.81 -18.07 -5.47
N VAL A 123 -5.58 -18.48 -5.12
CA VAL A 123 -4.50 -17.54 -4.79
C VAL A 123 -4.08 -16.72 -6.01
N GLU A 124 -3.91 -17.33 -7.18
CA GLU A 124 -3.57 -16.61 -8.42
C GLU A 124 -4.64 -15.59 -8.81
N ASP A 125 -5.91 -15.99 -8.74
CA ASP A 125 -7.04 -15.12 -9.08
C ASP A 125 -7.14 -13.95 -8.09
N ARG A 126 -6.86 -14.20 -6.80
CA ARG A 126 -6.71 -13.12 -5.81
C ARG A 126 -5.56 -12.18 -6.16
N VAL A 127 -4.37 -12.69 -6.47
CA VAL A 127 -3.21 -11.84 -6.82
C VAL A 127 -3.51 -10.97 -8.04
N LYS A 128 -4.19 -11.52 -9.06
CA LYS A 128 -4.66 -10.76 -10.23
C LYS A 128 -5.67 -9.69 -9.85
N LYS A 129 -6.62 -9.99 -8.97
CA LYS A 129 -7.59 -8.99 -8.48
C LYS A 129 -6.92 -7.84 -7.75
N LEU A 130 -5.82 -8.12 -7.03
CA LEU A 130 -5.03 -7.10 -6.33
C LEU A 130 -4.13 -6.28 -7.26
N SER A 131 -3.99 -6.62 -8.55
CA SER A 131 -3.07 -5.94 -9.47
C SER A 131 -3.49 -4.50 -9.77
N PHE A 132 -4.79 -4.21 -9.73
CA PHE A 132 -5.30 -2.85 -9.82
C PHE A 132 -6.59 -2.72 -9.02
N GLN A 133 -6.56 -1.89 -7.99
CA GLN A 133 -7.67 -1.69 -7.07
C GLN A 133 -7.52 -0.36 -6.32
N PRO A 134 -8.58 0.17 -5.71
CA PRO A 134 -8.43 1.20 -4.69
C PRO A 134 -7.53 0.71 -3.55
N ILE A 135 -6.67 1.58 -3.01
CA ILE A 135 -5.81 1.27 -1.84
C ILE A 135 -6.65 0.82 -0.64
N SER A 136 -7.85 1.39 -0.54
CA SER A 136 -8.84 1.05 0.48
C SER A 136 -10.24 1.27 -0.08
N SER A 137 -11.21 0.49 0.41
CA SER A 137 -12.63 0.68 0.12
C SER A 137 -13.20 1.93 0.81
N THR A 138 -12.53 2.44 1.85
CA THR A 138 -12.87 3.67 2.55
C THR A 138 -11.71 4.67 2.46
N PRO A 139 -11.99 5.97 2.25
CA PRO A 139 -10.96 7.01 2.38
C PRO A 139 -10.25 6.89 3.72
N PHE A 140 -8.94 7.13 3.73
CA PHE A 140 -8.19 7.15 4.98
C PHE A 140 -8.26 8.56 5.58
N LEU A 141 -8.33 8.61 6.90
CA LEU A 141 -8.30 9.83 7.70
C LEU A 141 -7.05 9.76 8.58
N ALA A 142 -6.21 10.80 8.52
CA ALA A 142 -5.06 10.95 9.39
C ALA A 142 -5.14 12.30 10.11
N ILE A 143 -4.72 12.31 11.38
CA ILE A 143 -4.58 13.53 12.17
C ILE A 143 -3.09 13.72 12.41
N GLY A 144 -2.54 14.83 11.92
CA GLY A 144 -1.15 15.21 12.07
C GLY A 144 -0.99 16.31 13.11
N TYR A 145 0.17 16.36 13.76
CA TYR A 145 0.60 17.47 14.60
C TYR A 145 2.01 17.88 14.17
N SER A 146 2.25 19.17 13.94
CA SER A 146 3.52 19.69 13.40
C SER A 146 4.00 20.92 14.17
N PHE A 147 5.15 20.81 14.84
CA PHE A 147 5.82 21.86 15.62
C PHE A 147 6.82 22.69 14.81
#